data_AF-A0A7S1ERL2-F1
#
_entry.id   AF-A0A7S1ERL2-F1
#
_cell.length_a   1.000
_cell.length_b   1.000
_cell.length_c   1.000
_cell.angle_alpha   90.00
_cell.angle_beta   90.00
_cell.angle_gamma   90.00
#
_symmetry.space_group_name_H-M   'P 1'
#
loop_
_entity.id
_entity.type
_entity.pdbx_description
1 polymer ?
#
loop_
_entity_poly.entity_id
_entity_poly.type
_entity_poly.pdbx_seq_one_letter_code
_entity_poly.pdbx_strand_id
1 'polypeptide(L)'
;MNSVSKSNQKSTSTSLHSTNDPDDQPLKAILLATSFLSHSQSTSTLESLIQTPLSLLTFFSTPLLTIQLQSLLNSNISECIILAQSIHSNAFHSILSQLSPQQQPLDSPNTDELTFYHYKSMKIILFLGSGWLNNGDALRELESRSDLRPRTDFIIVSSGSIFNLNLYHLTKQHKARRSIDKNWLLTCIFHEGIANNRKHSSFHLVIDPNTNQLLKYYVPSFHKLRKHYSQLLNTTNETVFVENVELNASTTESVDDFVIDMHCSFHEKSMAVIEVKSEVISSGIFICGSELLVEFRENFDYAEIVDYIRGKLDSGDAELLGNKMYAYFTHTSKNSEAVTCVSSIDSYVNALR
;
A
#
# COMPACT_ATOMS: atom_id res chain seq x y z
N MET A 1 9.87 35.31 -73.93
CA MET A 1 9.00 34.21 -73.46
C MET A 1 9.61 33.68 -72.18
N ASN A 2 8.95 34.00 -71.06
CA ASN A 2 9.53 34.12 -69.74
C ASN A 2 9.51 32.81 -68.94
N SER A 3 10.62 32.56 -68.25
CA SER A 3 10.81 31.96 -66.92
C SER A 3 9.75 31.00 -66.37
N VAL A 4 10.19 29.76 -66.16
CA VAL A 4 9.57 28.68 -65.38
C VAL A 4 9.51 29.06 -63.88
N SER A 5 8.31 29.14 -63.32
CA SER A 5 8.05 29.18 -61.88
C SER A 5 7.65 27.79 -61.37
N LYS A 6 8.54 27.14 -60.63
CA LYS A 6 8.23 25.95 -59.82
C LYS A 6 7.56 26.39 -58.52
N SER A 7 6.32 25.97 -58.31
CA SER A 7 5.62 26.10 -57.03
C SER A 7 6.17 25.10 -56.02
N ASN A 8 6.99 25.58 -55.08
CA ASN A 8 7.36 24.84 -53.87
C ASN A 8 6.20 24.89 -52.88
N GLN A 9 5.46 23.78 -52.74
CA GLN A 9 4.68 23.53 -51.53
C GLN A 9 5.64 23.07 -50.43
N LYS A 10 6.04 23.99 -49.55
CA LYS A 10 6.62 23.65 -48.24
C LYS A 10 5.48 23.11 -47.38
N SER A 11 5.37 21.80 -47.27
CA SER A 11 4.72 21.17 -46.13
C SER A 11 5.58 21.45 -44.90
N THR A 12 5.12 22.36 -44.06
CA THR A 12 5.62 22.54 -42.71
C THR A 12 5.34 21.26 -41.94
N SER A 13 6.35 20.40 -41.78
CA SER A 13 6.35 19.32 -40.81
C SER A 13 6.38 19.95 -39.41
N THR A 14 5.21 20.27 -38.88
CA THR A 14 5.03 20.50 -37.45
C THR A 14 5.39 19.18 -36.76
N SER A 15 6.62 19.09 -36.25
CA SER A 15 6.94 18.05 -35.27
C SER A 15 6.04 18.32 -34.08
N LEU A 16 4.98 17.53 -33.95
CA LEU A 16 4.23 17.39 -32.70
C LEU A 16 5.24 16.86 -31.69
N HIS A 17 5.88 17.79 -30.99
CA HIS A 17 6.48 17.48 -29.71
C HIS A 17 5.27 17.16 -28.82
N SER A 18 4.96 15.87 -28.68
CA SER A 18 4.07 15.44 -27.62
C SER A 18 4.75 15.87 -26.33
N THR A 19 4.27 16.97 -25.77
CA THR A 19 4.47 17.27 -24.36
C THR A 19 3.83 16.09 -23.64
N ASN A 20 4.61 15.06 -23.34
CA ASN A 20 4.18 13.93 -22.54
C ASN A 20 3.82 14.53 -21.19
N ASP A 21 2.54 14.83 -20.99
CA ASP A 21 2.04 15.22 -19.68
C ASP A 21 2.42 14.06 -18.74
N PRO A 22 3.15 14.29 -17.64
CA PRO A 22 3.45 13.23 -16.70
C PRO A 22 2.19 12.45 -16.30
N ASP A 23 1.01 13.08 -16.28
CA ASP A 23 -0.26 12.42 -15.95
C ASP A 23 -0.83 11.46 -17.01
N ASP A 24 -0.32 11.49 -18.25
CA ASP A 24 -0.72 10.54 -19.33
C ASP A 24 -0.03 9.17 -19.22
N GLN A 25 0.83 8.97 -18.21
CA GLN A 25 1.47 7.67 -18.00
C GLN A 25 0.47 6.61 -17.52
N PRO A 26 0.59 5.36 -18.04
CA PRO A 26 -0.21 4.24 -17.55
C PRO A 26 -0.07 4.06 -16.04
N LEU A 27 -1.20 3.86 -15.35
CA LEU A 27 -1.21 3.60 -13.91
C LEU A 27 -0.48 2.29 -13.61
N LYS A 28 0.57 2.38 -12.79
CA LYS A 28 1.38 1.24 -12.37
C LYS A 28 0.97 0.73 -10.99
N ALA A 29 1.11 -0.57 -10.79
CA ALA A 29 1.07 -1.19 -9.47
C ALA A 29 2.36 -1.95 -9.18
N ILE A 30 2.79 -1.94 -7.92
CA ILE A 30 3.86 -2.77 -7.38
C ILE A 30 3.20 -3.83 -6.51
N LEU A 31 3.48 -5.10 -6.78
CA LEU A 31 3.02 -6.22 -6.00
C LEU A 31 4.20 -6.84 -5.25
N LEU A 32 4.18 -6.70 -3.93
CA LEU A 32 5.20 -7.25 -3.03
C LEU A 32 4.91 -8.74 -2.86
N ALA A 33 5.48 -9.58 -3.71
CA ALA A 33 5.11 -11.01 -3.79
C ALA A 33 5.84 -11.88 -2.78
N THR A 34 6.94 -11.39 -2.21
CA THR A 34 7.80 -12.15 -1.30
C THR A 34 7.31 -12.07 0.13
N SER A 35 7.44 -13.18 0.85
CA SER A 35 7.41 -13.18 2.30
C SER A 35 8.85 -13.10 2.82
N PHE A 36 9.13 -12.12 3.66
CA PHE A 36 10.39 -12.05 4.39
C PHE A 36 10.14 -12.55 5.80
N LEU A 37 10.87 -13.60 6.21
CA LEU A 37 10.84 -14.05 7.60
C LEU A 37 11.48 -12.96 8.46
N SER A 38 10.66 -12.14 9.12
CA SER A 38 11.16 -11.14 10.06
C SER A 38 11.90 -11.85 11.20
N HIS A 39 13.20 -11.60 11.35
CA HIS A 39 14.04 -12.18 12.41
C HIS A 39 13.55 -11.82 13.83
N SER A 40 12.71 -10.79 13.97
CA SER A 40 12.26 -10.25 15.27
C SER A 40 10.92 -10.79 15.77
N GLN A 41 10.16 -11.56 14.97
CA GLN A 41 8.90 -12.14 15.43
C GLN A 41 9.04 -13.65 15.64
N SER A 42 9.43 -14.02 16.86
CA SER A 42 9.32 -15.37 17.41
C SER A 42 7.86 -15.74 17.70
N THR A 43 7.01 -15.67 16.68
CA THR A 43 5.65 -16.21 16.71
C THR A 43 5.44 -16.91 15.38
N SER A 44 4.94 -18.14 15.41
CA SER A 44 4.61 -18.98 14.25
C SER A 44 3.71 -18.24 13.25
N THR A 45 4.28 -17.45 12.35
CA THR A 45 3.54 -16.84 11.25
C THR A 45 3.19 -17.93 10.26
N LEU A 46 2.05 -17.78 9.57
CA LEU A 46 1.61 -18.68 8.49
C LEU A 46 2.74 -18.93 7.48
N GLU A 47 3.53 -17.90 7.21
CA GLU A 47 4.66 -17.93 6.29
C GLU A 47 5.83 -18.80 6.81
N SER A 48 6.18 -18.69 8.10
CA SER A 48 7.20 -19.55 8.73
C SER A 48 6.85 -21.04 8.68
N LEU A 49 5.56 -21.34 8.66
CA LEU A 49 5.03 -22.71 8.63
C LEU A 49 5.00 -23.28 7.22
N ILE A 50 4.71 -22.47 6.20
CA ILE A 50 4.50 -22.96 4.84
C ILE A 50 5.78 -22.87 3.99
N GLN A 51 6.78 -22.08 4.40
CA GLN A 51 8.05 -21.91 3.67
C GLN A 51 7.85 -21.44 2.21
N THR A 52 6.67 -20.89 1.90
CA THR A 52 6.32 -20.34 0.61
C THR A 52 5.73 -18.94 0.80
N PRO A 53 5.98 -18.00 -0.13
CA PRO A 53 5.36 -16.69 -0.11
C PRO A 53 3.82 -16.77 -0.12
N LEU A 54 3.15 -15.86 0.59
CA LEU A 54 1.68 -15.81 0.64
C LEU A 54 1.03 -15.68 -0.74
N SER A 55 1.67 -14.95 -1.65
CA SER A 55 1.21 -14.78 -3.03
C SER A 55 1.10 -16.12 -3.80
N LEU A 56 1.84 -17.16 -3.38
CA LEU A 56 1.76 -18.49 -3.97
C LEU A 56 0.76 -19.43 -3.29
N LEU A 57 0.17 -19.03 -2.15
CA LEU A 57 -0.87 -19.81 -1.49
C LEU A 57 -2.11 -19.88 -2.38
N THR A 58 -2.79 -21.02 -2.37
CA THR A 58 -3.96 -21.24 -3.22
C THR A 58 -5.26 -21.04 -2.45
N PHE A 59 -6.26 -20.47 -3.11
CA PHE A 59 -7.65 -20.39 -2.71
C PHE A 59 -8.47 -21.13 -3.76
N PHE A 60 -9.16 -22.20 -3.36
CA PHE A 60 -9.91 -23.06 -4.30
C PHE A 60 -9.07 -23.46 -5.54
N SER A 61 -7.83 -23.91 -5.31
CA SER A 61 -6.84 -24.28 -6.34
C SER A 61 -6.29 -23.13 -7.20
N THR A 62 -6.64 -21.88 -6.91
CA THR A 62 -6.14 -20.69 -7.62
C THR A 62 -5.09 -19.97 -6.75
N PRO A 63 -3.85 -19.77 -7.22
CA PRO A 63 -2.86 -18.99 -6.47
C PRO A 63 -3.35 -17.57 -6.17
N LEU A 64 -3.02 -17.05 -4.98
CA LEU A 64 -3.38 -15.71 -4.54
C LEU A 64 -2.86 -14.64 -5.52
N LEU A 65 -1.66 -14.85 -6.07
CA LEU A 65 -1.08 -14.01 -7.11
C LEU A 65 -2.02 -13.87 -8.32
N THR A 66 -2.63 -14.96 -8.76
CA THR A 66 -3.57 -14.93 -9.90
C THR A 66 -4.82 -14.11 -9.56
N ILE A 67 -5.33 -14.25 -8.34
CA ILE A 67 -6.48 -13.47 -7.85
C ILE A 67 -6.12 -11.98 -7.83
N GLN A 68 -4.97 -11.62 -7.26
CA GLN A 68 -4.47 -10.25 -7.19
C GLN A 68 -4.31 -9.63 -8.58
N LEU A 69 -3.66 -10.33 -9.51
CA LEU A 69 -3.48 -9.86 -10.89
C LEU A 69 -4.81 -9.65 -11.61
N GLN A 70 -5.80 -10.52 -11.38
CA GLN A 70 -7.14 -10.35 -11.93
C GLN A 70 -7.86 -9.13 -11.32
N SER A 71 -7.69 -8.85 -10.02
CA SER A 71 -8.24 -7.67 -9.36
C SER A 71 -7.58 -6.36 -9.82
N LEU A 72 -6.27 -6.38 -10.07
CA LEU A 72 -5.55 -5.25 -10.66
C LEU A 72 -6.05 -4.96 -12.08
N LEU A 73 -6.21 -6.01 -12.89
CA LEU A 73 -6.76 -5.89 -14.24
C LEU A 73 -8.19 -5.31 -14.23
N ASN A 74 -9.05 -5.78 -13.32
CA ASN A 74 -10.41 -5.23 -13.14
C ASN A 74 -10.38 -3.75 -12.72
N SER A 75 -9.31 -3.32 -12.07
CA SER A 75 -9.05 -1.91 -11.72
C SER A 75 -8.40 -1.12 -12.87
N ASN A 76 -8.39 -1.63 -14.11
CA ASN A 76 -7.78 -0.98 -15.27
C ASN A 76 -6.30 -0.59 -15.08
N ILE A 77 -5.55 -1.37 -14.30
CA ILE A 77 -4.11 -1.20 -14.16
C ILE A 77 -3.42 -1.83 -15.38
N SER A 78 -2.54 -1.07 -16.00
CA SER A 78 -1.92 -1.43 -17.29
C SER A 78 -0.52 -2.01 -17.14
N GLU A 79 0.19 -1.71 -16.04
CA GLU A 79 1.49 -2.30 -15.74
C GLU A 79 1.58 -2.71 -14.27
N CYS A 80 1.99 -3.97 -14.02
CA CYS A 80 2.23 -4.50 -12.69
C CYS A 80 3.67 -4.97 -12.55
N ILE A 81 4.40 -4.43 -11.58
CA ILE A 81 5.76 -4.84 -11.22
C ILE A 81 5.66 -5.78 -10.01
N ILE A 82 6.02 -7.03 -10.19
CA ILE A 82 6.05 -8.05 -9.14
C ILE A 82 7.46 -8.09 -8.57
N LEU A 83 7.62 -7.75 -7.29
CA LEU A 83 8.88 -7.88 -6.57
C LEU A 83 8.92 -9.23 -5.86
N ALA A 84 9.80 -10.12 -6.31
CA ALA A 84 9.91 -11.50 -5.81
C ALA A 84 11.36 -11.86 -5.47
N GLN A 85 11.58 -12.72 -4.48
CA GLN A 85 12.90 -13.32 -4.24
C GLN A 85 13.22 -14.39 -5.28
N SER A 86 14.48 -14.42 -5.73
CA SER A 86 14.96 -15.35 -6.75
C SER A 86 14.86 -16.83 -6.33
N ILE A 87 14.84 -17.14 -5.03
CA ILE A 87 14.69 -18.52 -4.52
C ILE A 87 13.35 -19.17 -4.95
N HIS A 88 12.32 -18.37 -5.21
CA HIS A 88 11.00 -18.83 -5.64
C HIS A 88 10.75 -18.62 -7.15
N SER A 89 11.78 -18.28 -7.93
CA SER A 89 11.67 -17.92 -9.35
C SER A 89 10.86 -18.94 -10.17
N ASN A 90 11.17 -20.23 -10.04
CA ASN A 90 10.51 -21.31 -10.76
C ASN A 90 8.99 -21.31 -10.56
N ALA A 91 8.52 -21.05 -9.33
CA ALA A 91 7.10 -21.04 -9.02
C ALA A 91 6.39 -19.83 -9.64
N PHE A 92 7.00 -18.65 -9.56
CA PHE A 92 6.47 -17.44 -10.21
C PHE A 92 6.43 -17.59 -11.74
N HIS A 93 7.52 -18.04 -12.36
CA HIS A 93 7.56 -18.26 -13.81
C HIS A 93 6.51 -19.29 -14.25
N SER A 94 6.28 -20.36 -13.48
CA SER A 94 5.27 -21.37 -13.80
C SER A 94 3.86 -20.76 -13.88
N ILE A 95 3.46 -20.00 -12.85
CA ILE A 95 2.14 -19.33 -12.81
C ILE A 95 2.02 -18.29 -13.92
N LEU A 96 3.03 -17.41 -14.06
CA LEU A 96 2.96 -16.31 -15.03
C LEU A 96 2.97 -16.80 -16.48
N SER A 97 3.69 -17.89 -16.78
CA SER A 97 3.69 -18.50 -18.12
C SER A 97 2.32 -19.12 -18.47
N GLN A 98 1.60 -19.66 -17.48
CA GLN A 98 0.22 -20.13 -17.70
C GLN A 98 -0.75 -18.98 -17.98
N LEU A 99 -0.55 -17.83 -17.35
CA LEU A 99 -1.36 -16.63 -17.55
C LEU A 99 -1.03 -15.90 -18.87
N SER A 100 0.16 -16.13 -19.43
CA SER A 100 0.67 -15.47 -20.64
C SER A 100 0.94 -16.46 -21.80
N PRO A 101 -0.09 -17.16 -22.32
CA PRO A 101 0.10 -18.17 -23.36
C PRO A 101 0.44 -17.58 -24.74
N GLN A 102 0.17 -16.28 -24.97
CA GLN A 102 0.51 -15.59 -26.22
C GLN A 102 1.86 -14.88 -26.06
N GLN A 103 2.93 -15.55 -26.47
CA GLN A 103 4.25 -14.93 -26.62
C GLN A 103 4.21 -13.95 -27.79
N GLN A 104 3.93 -12.67 -27.53
CA GLN A 104 4.47 -11.64 -28.40
C GLN A 104 5.95 -11.43 -28.03
N PRO A 105 6.85 -11.23 -29.00
CA PRO A 105 8.22 -10.84 -28.69
C PRO A 105 8.14 -9.54 -27.91
N LEU A 106 8.52 -9.58 -26.62
CA LEU A 106 8.57 -8.37 -25.84
C LEU A 106 9.79 -7.55 -26.24
N ASP A 107 9.64 -6.23 -26.26
CA ASP A 107 10.65 -5.28 -26.73
C ASP A 107 11.97 -5.28 -25.91
N SER A 108 12.08 -6.14 -24.90
CA SER A 108 13.24 -6.24 -24.01
C SER A 108 13.65 -7.69 -23.79
N PRO A 109 14.96 -8.02 -23.86
CA PRO A 109 15.42 -9.38 -23.61
C PRO A 109 15.16 -9.76 -22.15
N ASN A 110 14.55 -10.93 -21.92
CA ASN A 110 14.40 -11.48 -20.59
C ASN A 110 15.79 -11.82 -20.01
N THR A 111 16.03 -11.45 -18.76
CA THR A 111 17.18 -11.87 -17.96
C THR A 111 16.70 -12.68 -16.77
N ASP A 112 17.62 -13.36 -16.08
CA ASP A 112 17.32 -14.09 -14.84
C ASP A 112 16.73 -13.19 -13.74
N GLU A 113 17.05 -11.89 -13.79
CA GLU A 113 16.60 -10.90 -12.83
C GLU A 113 15.28 -10.22 -13.26
N LEU A 114 15.09 -10.00 -14.56
CA LEU A 114 13.97 -9.24 -15.09
C LEU A 114 13.32 -9.99 -16.25
N THR A 115 12.12 -10.49 -16.02
CA THR A 115 11.32 -11.20 -17.03
C THR A 115 9.99 -10.54 -17.21
N PHE A 116 9.55 -10.42 -18.45
CA PHE A 116 8.32 -9.75 -18.77
C PHE A 116 7.25 -10.71 -19.31
N TYR A 117 6.00 -10.45 -18.94
CA TYR A 117 4.82 -11.22 -19.28
C TYR A 117 3.68 -10.31 -19.70
N HIS A 118 2.67 -10.90 -20.35
CA HIS A 118 1.44 -10.19 -20.71
C HIS A 118 0.22 -10.97 -20.22
N TYR A 119 -0.62 -10.33 -19.41
CA TYR A 119 -1.88 -10.89 -18.94
C TYR A 119 -3.05 -10.03 -19.43
N LYS A 120 -3.73 -10.53 -20.47
CA LYS A 120 -4.83 -9.83 -21.17
C LYS A 120 -4.41 -8.47 -21.73
N SER A 121 -4.65 -7.36 -21.04
CA SER A 121 -4.23 -6.00 -21.44
C SER A 121 -3.20 -5.39 -20.49
N MET A 122 -2.76 -6.13 -19.48
CA MET A 122 -1.81 -5.69 -18.48
C MET A 122 -0.44 -6.30 -18.77
N LYS A 123 0.59 -5.44 -18.82
CA LYS A 123 1.98 -5.85 -18.81
C LYS A 123 2.39 -6.23 -17.39
N ILE A 124 3.03 -7.39 -17.24
CA ILE A 124 3.57 -7.85 -15.98
C ILE A 124 5.09 -7.85 -16.08
N ILE A 125 5.75 -7.28 -15.08
CA ILE A 125 7.21 -7.25 -14.95
C ILE A 125 7.55 -8.03 -13.70
N LEU A 126 8.15 -9.22 -13.85
CA LEU A 126 8.70 -9.96 -12.74
C LEU A 126 10.14 -9.49 -12.52
N PHE A 127 10.36 -8.84 -11.37
CA PHE A 127 11.68 -8.38 -10.93
C PHE A 127 12.12 -9.23 -9.73
N LEU A 128 13.16 -10.04 -9.96
CA LEU A 128 13.71 -11.00 -9.01
C LEU A 128 14.94 -10.45 -8.31
N GLY A 129 14.87 -10.30 -6.98
CA GLY A 129 16.01 -9.92 -6.15
C GLY A 129 16.60 -11.12 -5.40
N SER A 130 17.93 -11.18 -5.31
CA SER A 130 18.65 -12.22 -4.54
C SER A 130 19.19 -11.72 -3.20
N GLY A 131 19.31 -10.39 -3.01
CA GLY A 131 19.91 -9.76 -1.84
C GLY A 131 18.95 -9.05 -0.89
N TRP A 132 17.64 -9.06 -1.16
CA TRP A 132 16.65 -8.37 -0.32
C TRP A 132 16.43 -9.12 0.99
N LEU A 133 16.46 -8.40 2.12
CA LEU A 133 16.13 -8.96 3.43
C LEU A 133 14.71 -8.62 3.88
N ASN A 134 14.10 -7.59 3.28
CA ASN A 134 12.74 -7.12 3.54
C ASN A 134 12.17 -6.40 2.30
N ASN A 135 10.89 -6.02 2.36
CA ASN A 135 10.25 -5.28 1.25
C ASN A 135 10.90 -3.90 1.04
N GLY A 136 11.40 -3.26 2.09
CA GLY A 136 12.13 -1.99 2.01
C GLY A 136 13.36 -2.07 1.11
N ASP A 137 14.15 -3.13 1.20
CA ASP A 137 15.32 -3.34 0.32
C ASP A 137 14.89 -3.46 -1.15
N ALA A 138 13.81 -4.20 -1.41
CA ALA A 138 13.25 -4.35 -2.75
C ALA A 138 12.76 -3.00 -3.32
N LEU A 139 12.08 -2.19 -2.50
CA LEU A 139 11.62 -0.86 -2.89
C LEU A 139 12.79 0.11 -3.15
N ARG A 140 13.88 0.03 -2.37
CA ARG A 140 15.11 0.82 -2.58
C ARG A 140 15.79 0.46 -3.89
N GLU A 141 15.91 -0.83 -4.18
CA GLU A 141 16.49 -1.27 -5.44
C GLU A 141 15.61 -0.85 -6.62
N LEU A 142 14.29 -1.00 -6.51
CA LEU A 142 13.36 -0.50 -7.52
C LEU A 142 13.52 1.01 -7.76
N GLU A 143 13.69 1.83 -6.71
CA GLU A 143 13.91 3.27 -6.85
C GLU A 143 15.19 3.63 -7.63
N SER A 144 16.22 2.78 -7.55
CA SER A 144 17.46 2.94 -8.32
C SER A 144 17.29 2.62 -9.81
N ARG A 145 16.23 1.89 -10.17
CA ARG A 145 15.95 1.41 -11.54
C ARG A 145 15.11 2.41 -12.31
N SER A 146 15.79 3.34 -12.98
CA SER A 146 15.14 4.40 -13.78
C SER A 146 14.26 3.89 -14.94
N ASP A 147 14.48 2.65 -15.36
CA ASP A 147 13.75 1.88 -16.36
C ASP A 147 12.43 1.29 -15.83
N LEU A 148 12.35 1.03 -14.52
CA LEU A 148 11.21 0.35 -13.89
C LEU A 148 10.37 1.28 -13.01
N ARG A 149 11.03 2.10 -12.17
CA ARG A 149 10.35 2.87 -11.12
C ARG A 149 9.18 3.69 -11.66
N PRO A 150 8.03 3.71 -10.97
CA PRO A 150 6.96 4.64 -11.29
C PRO A 150 7.47 6.09 -11.20
N ARG A 151 7.08 6.94 -12.17
CA ARG A 151 7.39 8.38 -12.16
C ARG A 151 6.21 9.25 -11.71
N THR A 152 5.06 8.62 -11.56
CA THR A 152 3.79 9.21 -11.14
C THR A 152 3.21 8.40 -10.00
N ASP A 153 2.12 8.88 -9.42
CA ASP A 153 1.41 8.17 -8.36
C ASP A 153 1.07 6.74 -8.80
N PHE A 154 1.30 5.79 -7.89
CA PHE A 154 1.24 4.36 -8.15
C PHE A 154 0.59 3.63 -6.97
N ILE A 155 0.32 2.34 -7.16
CA ILE A 155 -0.29 1.50 -6.12
C ILE A 155 0.75 0.50 -5.60
N ILE A 156 0.78 0.26 -4.30
CA ILE A 156 1.46 -0.90 -3.71
C ILE A 156 0.41 -1.87 -3.17
N VAL A 157 0.61 -3.17 -3.44
CA VAL A 157 -0.20 -4.28 -2.94
C VAL A 157 0.71 -5.27 -2.20
N SER A 158 0.38 -5.56 -0.94
CA SER A 158 1.06 -6.56 -0.12
C SER A 158 0.74 -7.99 -0.60
N SER A 159 1.66 -8.93 -0.32
CA SER A 159 1.57 -10.34 -0.73
C SER A 159 0.25 -11.02 -0.35
N GLY A 160 -0.34 -10.66 0.80
CA GLY A 160 -1.55 -11.25 1.34
C GLY A 160 -2.87 -10.58 0.94
N SER A 161 -2.84 -9.47 0.21
CA SER A 161 -4.04 -8.68 -0.09
C SER A 161 -5.01 -9.43 -1.01
N ILE A 162 -6.29 -9.49 -0.63
CA ILE A 162 -7.40 -9.99 -1.45
C ILE A 162 -8.41 -8.86 -1.57
N PHE A 163 -8.76 -8.48 -2.79
CA PHE A 163 -9.61 -7.31 -3.01
C PHE A 163 -10.41 -7.38 -4.29
N ASN A 164 -11.55 -6.70 -4.30
CA ASN A 164 -12.34 -6.37 -5.49
C ASN A 164 -12.76 -4.90 -5.40
N LEU A 165 -11.77 -4.01 -5.34
CA LEU A 165 -11.95 -2.56 -5.26
C LEU A 165 -11.64 -1.94 -6.62
N ASN A 166 -12.36 -0.87 -7.00
CA ASN A 166 -11.99 -0.07 -8.16
C ASN A 166 -10.83 0.87 -7.80
N LEU A 167 -9.60 0.36 -7.85
CA LEU A 167 -8.41 1.13 -7.47
C LEU A 167 -8.16 2.33 -8.41
N TYR A 168 -8.58 2.25 -9.68
CA TYR A 168 -8.46 3.39 -10.60
C TYR A 168 -9.20 4.62 -10.12
N HIS A 169 -10.45 4.45 -9.67
CA HIS A 169 -11.25 5.57 -9.15
C HIS A 169 -10.64 6.14 -7.87
N LEU A 170 -10.16 5.29 -6.96
CA LEU A 170 -9.51 5.72 -5.72
C LEU A 170 -8.21 6.48 -6.01
N THR A 171 -7.41 6.03 -6.98
CA THR A 171 -6.19 6.73 -7.41
C THR A 171 -6.50 8.08 -8.04
N LYS A 172 -7.59 8.19 -8.81
CA LYS A 172 -8.04 9.49 -9.35
C LYS A 172 -8.38 10.47 -8.23
N GLN A 173 -9.05 10.02 -7.17
CA GLN A 173 -9.32 10.85 -6.00
C GLN A 173 -8.04 11.23 -5.27
N HIS A 174 -7.11 10.30 -5.08
CA HIS A 174 -5.80 10.57 -4.49
C HIS A 174 -5.05 11.67 -5.28
N LYS A 175 -4.92 11.52 -6.60
CA LYS A 175 -4.31 12.51 -7.50
C LYS A 175 -4.97 13.88 -7.39
N ALA A 176 -6.31 13.93 -7.33
CA ALA A 176 -7.05 15.18 -7.20
C ALA A 176 -6.82 15.89 -5.85
N ARG A 177 -6.60 15.15 -4.77
CA ARG A 177 -6.25 15.75 -3.47
C ARG A 177 -4.79 16.20 -3.46
N ARG A 178 -3.89 15.42 -4.06
CA ARG A 178 -2.46 15.72 -4.18
C ARG A 178 -2.13 16.88 -5.13
N SER A 179 -3.02 17.18 -6.07
CA SER A 179 -2.90 18.40 -6.88
C SER A 179 -3.17 19.67 -6.07
N ILE A 180 -3.96 19.56 -4.99
CA ILE A 180 -4.28 20.65 -4.05
C ILE A 180 -3.22 20.72 -2.95
N ASP A 181 -2.88 19.59 -2.33
CA ASP A 181 -1.86 19.48 -1.27
C ASP A 181 -0.73 18.54 -1.70
N LYS A 182 0.43 19.10 -2.02
CA LYS A 182 1.60 18.32 -2.43
C LYS A 182 2.17 17.43 -1.33
N ASN A 183 1.83 17.71 -0.08
CA ASN A 183 2.24 16.87 1.05
C ASN A 183 1.35 15.63 1.17
N TRP A 184 0.29 15.47 0.38
CA TRP A 184 -0.50 14.23 0.33
C TRP A 184 0.32 13.09 -0.28
N LEU A 185 1.04 12.34 0.55
CA LEU A 185 1.94 11.28 0.10
C LEU A 185 1.22 9.94 -0.03
N LEU A 186 0.38 9.58 0.94
CA LEU A 186 -0.12 8.20 1.06
C LEU A 186 -1.62 8.15 1.33
N THR A 187 -2.30 7.22 0.68
CA THR A 187 -3.67 6.82 1.05
C THR A 187 -3.70 5.33 1.36
N CYS A 188 -3.90 5.01 2.64
CA CYS A 188 -3.99 3.66 3.16
C CYS A 188 -5.43 3.16 3.09
N ILE A 189 -5.65 2.01 2.46
CA ILE A 189 -6.99 1.43 2.36
C ILE A 189 -7.25 0.50 3.56
N PHE A 190 -8.40 0.69 4.21
CA PHE A 190 -8.88 -0.14 5.30
C PHE A 190 -10.29 -0.65 5.02
N HIS A 191 -10.67 -1.73 5.67
CA HIS A 191 -12.06 -2.17 5.74
C HIS A 191 -12.60 -1.88 7.12
N GLU A 192 -13.77 -1.24 7.19
CA GLU A 192 -14.45 -1.02 8.46
C GLU A 192 -15.18 -2.29 8.88
N GLY A 193 -14.87 -2.77 10.10
CA GLY A 193 -15.39 -3.99 10.67
C GLY A 193 -14.32 -4.79 11.42
N ILE A 194 -14.77 -5.84 12.11
CA ILE A 194 -13.90 -6.76 12.85
C ILE A 194 -13.75 -8.04 12.04
N ALA A 195 -12.52 -8.57 11.95
CA ALA A 195 -12.31 -9.90 11.38
C ALA A 195 -13.08 -10.95 12.20
N ASN A 196 -13.98 -11.70 11.55
CA ASN A 196 -14.79 -12.73 12.19
C ASN A 196 -13.93 -13.62 13.13
N ASN A 197 -14.38 -13.83 14.37
CA ASN A 197 -13.69 -14.54 15.46
C ASN A 197 -12.60 -13.80 16.24
N ARG A 198 -12.21 -12.56 15.89
CA ARG A 198 -11.35 -11.76 16.78
C ARG A 198 -12.19 -10.92 17.72
N LYS A 199 -11.88 -10.98 19.02
CA LYS A 199 -12.50 -10.09 20.01
C LYS A 199 -11.92 -8.67 19.93
N HIS A 200 -10.74 -8.50 19.34
CA HIS A 200 -9.94 -7.26 19.36
C HIS A 200 -9.19 -7.06 18.03
N SER A 201 -9.03 -5.81 17.61
CA SER A 201 -8.17 -5.49 16.46
C SER A 201 -6.69 -5.59 16.82
N SER A 202 -5.88 -5.98 15.84
CA SER A 202 -4.42 -6.03 15.95
C SER A 202 -3.78 -4.63 16.01
N PHE A 203 -4.54 -3.57 15.70
CA PHE A 203 -4.07 -2.19 15.72
C PHE A 203 -5.23 -1.19 15.92
N HIS A 204 -4.91 0.03 16.32
CA HIS A 204 -5.83 1.15 16.43
C HIS A 204 -5.35 2.29 15.53
N LEU A 205 -6.28 2.99 14.90
CA LEU A 205 -6.01 4.18 14.11
C LEU A 205 -6.55 5.40 14.85
N VAL A 206 -5.77 6.48 14.87
CA VAL A 206 -6.28 7.80 15.27
C VAL A 206 -6.29 8.67 14.02
N ILE A 207 -7.45 9.26 13.71
CA ILE A 207 -7.66 10.05 12.50
C ILE A 207 -8.33 11.40 12.82
N ASP A 208 -8.11 12.38 11.95
CA ASP A 208 -9.01 13.55 11.86
C ASP A 208 -10.29 13.12 11.13
N PRO A 209 -11.47 13.16 11.77
CA PRO A 209 -12.73 12.70 11.18
C PRO A 209 -13.21 13.58 10.01
N ASN A 210 -12.72 14.81 9.88
CA ASN A 210 -13.14 15.71 8.81
C ASN A 210 -12.39 15.42 7.50
N THR A 211 -11.12 15.06 7.61
CA THR A 211 -10.21 14.88 6.46
C THR A 211 -9.84 13.42 6.22
N ASN A 212 -10.09 12.54 7.19
CA ASN A 212 -9.52 11.19 7.29
C ASN A 212 -7.99 11.19 7.27
N GLN A 213 -7.33 12.27 7.70
CA GLN A 213 -5.89 12.27 7.89
C GLN A 213 -5.53 11.29 9.00
N LEU A 214 -4.56 10.42 8.73
CA LEU A 214 -4.02 9.51 9.71
C LEU A 214 -3.06 10.28 10.63
N LEU A 215 -3.38 10.30 11.92
CA LEU A 215 -2.59 10.98 12.96
C LEU A 215 -1.74 9.98 13.75
N LYS A 216 -2.24 8.75 13.95
CA LYS A 216 -1.50 7.69 14.64
C LYS A 216 -1.87 6.31 14.09
N TYR A 217 -0.86 5.45 13.96
CA TYR A 217 -1.03 4.02 13.73
C TYR A 217 -0.45 3.25 14.92
N TYR A 218 -1.30 2.73 15.79
CA TYR A 218 -0.88 2.10 17.05
C TYR A 218 -1.05 0.57 17.02
N VAL A 219 0.02 -0.16 17.31
CA VAL A 219 -0.01 -1.64 17.46
C VAL A 219 0.24 -1.98 18.93
N PRO A 220 -0.75 -2.53 19.66
CA PRO A 220 -0.57 -2.92 21.06
C PRO A 220 0.54 -3.98 21.24
N SER A 221 1.44 -3.77 22.20
CA SER A 221 2.47 -4.77 22.54
C SER A 221 1.88 -5.92 23.39
N PHE A 222 2.17 -7.16 23.01
CA PHE A 222 1.60 -8.38 23.63
C PHE A 222 1.73 -8.49 25.16
N HIS A 223 2.73 -7.86 25.78
CA HIS A 223 2.95 -7.92 27.23
C HIS A 223 1.97 -7.06 28.04
N LYS A 224 1.31 -6.06 27.44
CA LYS A 224 0.29 -5.23 28.12
C LYS A 224 -1.15 -5.75 27.91
N LEU A 225 -1.35 -6.69 26.98
CA LEU A 225 -2.68 -7.16 26.53
C LEU A 225 -3.44 -8.01 27.55
N ARG A 226 -2.78 -8.75 28.44
CA ARG A 226 -3.46 -9.73 29.32
C ARG A 226 -4.21 -9.12 30.51
N LYS A 227 -3.90 -7.87 30.90
CA LYS A 227 -4.55 -7.19 32.05
C LYS A 227 -5.69 -6.26 31.62
N HIS A 228 -5.50 -5.47 30.57
CA HIS A 228 -6.43 -4.42 30.15
C HIS A 228 -7.72 -4.93 29.50
N TYR A 229 -7.67 -6.05 28.78
CA TYR A 229 -8.80 -6.51 27.97
C TYR A 229 -9.98 -7.12 28.74
N SER A 230 -9.80 -7.48 30.02
CA SER A 230 -10.91 -7.91 30.88
C SER A 230 -11.82 -6.76 31.33
N GLN A 231 -11.39 -5.49 31.21
CA GLN A 231 -12.12 -4.33 31.75
C GLN A 231 -12.70 -3.39 30.66
N LEU A 232 -12.06 -3.30 29.48
CA LEU A 232 -12.45 -2.37 28.38
C LEU A 232 -13.62 -2.84 27.48
N LEU A 233 -14.50 -3.72 27.96
CA LEU A 233 -15.56 -4.35 27.17
C LEU A 233 -16.67 -3.41 26.63
N ASN A 234 -16.54 -2.08 26.72
CA ASN A 234 -17.62 -1.12 26.46
C ASN A 234 -17.31 0.07 25.52
N THR A 235 -16.12 0.22 24.93
CA THR A 235 -15.76 1.43 24.16
C THR A 235 -15.48 1.13 22.67
N THR A 236 -16.54 1.21 21.85
CA THR A 236 -16.48 1.09 20.38
C THR A 236 -16.39 2.47 19.73
N ASN A 237 -15.45 2.69 18.81
CA ASN A 237 -15.27 3.92 18.00
C ASN A 237 -15.58 5.22 18.76
N GLU A 238 -14.58 5.74 19.49
CA GLU A 238 -14.77 6.94 20.31
C GLU A 238 -14.25 8.18 19.59
N THR A 239 -15.10 9.20 19.53
CA THR A 239 -14.69 10.57 19.22
C THR A 239 -14.24 11.25 20.51
N VAL A 240 -12.98 11.66 20.56
CA VAL A 240 -12.41 12.33 21.73
C VAL A 240 -12.23 13.81 21.40
N PHE A 241 -12.78 14.68 22.25
CA PHE A 241 -12.54 16.12 22.20
C PHE A 241 -11.34 16.42 23.09
N VAL A 242 -10.25 16.93 22.51
CA VAL A 242 -9.07 17.34 23.28
C VAL A 242 -9.13 18.85 23.49
N GLU A 243 -9.47 19.30 24.70
CA GLU A 243 -9.35 20.70 25.12
C GLU A 243 -8.02 20.91 25.87
N ASN A 244 -7.17 21.81 25.36
CA ASN A 244 -5.95 22.34 25.99
C ASN A 244 -4.89 21.29 26.39
N VAL A 245 -3.91 21.05 25.51
CA VAL A 245 -2.71 20.26 25.83
C VAL A 245 -1.68 21.15 26.52
N GLU A 246 -1.69 21.21 27.86
CA GLU A 246 -0.46 21.51 28.58
C GLU A 246 0.39 20.23 28.62
N LEU A 247 1.53 20.29 27.94
CA LEU A 247 2.63 19.32 28.02
C LEU A 247 3.10 19.26 29.48
N ASN A 248 2.51 18.40 30.30
CA ASN A 248 3.08 17.72 31.47
C ASN A 248 1.95 17.17 32.34
N ALA A 249 1.79 15.85 32.43
CA ALA A 249 1.04 15.27 33.55
C ALA A 249 1.48 13.84 33.86
N SER A 250 2.46 13.71 34.76
CA SER A 250 2.47 12.62 35.72
C SER A 250 1.33 12.85 36.71
N THR A 251 0.26 12.06 36.69
CA THR A 251 -0.53 11.76 37.90
C THR A 251 -1.21 10.41 37.76
N THR A 252 -1.03 9.59 38.79
CA THR A 252 -1.59 8.25 38.99
C THR A 252 -2.95 8.34 39.69
N GLU A 253 -3.96 7.59 39.24
CA GLU A 253 -4.78 6.62 40.03
C GLU A 253 -6.12 6.21 39.34
N SER A 254 -6.23 4.90 38.98
CA SER A 254 -7.44 4.07 38.66
C SER A 254 -8.31 4.46 37.44
N VAL A 255 -8.69 3.63 36.46
CA VAL A 255 -8.91 2.17 36.29
C VAL A 255 -8.40 1.78 34.90
N ASP A 256 -7.39 0.91 34.79
CA ASP A 256 -6.78 0.35 33.53
C ASP A 256 -7.03 1.14 32.22
N ASP A 257 -6.68 2.43 32.20
CA ASP A 257 -6.76 3.27 31.00
C ASP A 257 -5.72 2.83 29.96
N PHE A 258 -6.16 2.70 28.72
CA PHE A 258 -5.29 2.49 27.57
C PHE A 258 -4.83 3.85 27.05
N VAL A 259 -3.57 4.20 27.33
CA VAL A 259 -3.00 5.49 26.90
C VAL A 259 -2.34 5.32 25.52
N ILE A 260 -2.86 6.03 24.52
CA ILE A 260 -2.17 6.24 23.25
C ILE A 260 -1.41 7.57 23.36
N ASP A 261 -0.09 7.50 23.46
CA ASP A 261 0.74 8.70 23.42
C ASP A 261 0.71 9.31 22.02
N MET A 262 0.14 10.51 21.92
CA MET A 262 0.16 11.32 20.69
C MET A 262 1.14 12.47 20.86
N HIS A 263 2.07 12.57 19.92
CA HIS A 263 2.91 13.75 19.76
C HIS A 263 2.27 14.58 18.65
N CYS A 264 1.25 15.36 19.02
CA CYS A 264 0.52 16.18 18.08
C CYS A 264 0.44 17.65 18.50
N SER A 265 0.77 18.55 17.58
CA SER A 265 0.83 20.00 17.74
C SER A 265 -0.44 20.61 17.15
N PHE A 266 -1.44 20.83 18.00
CA PHE A 266 -2.65 21.54 17.57
C PHE A 266 -2.39 23.05 17.55
N HIS A 267 -2.68 23.72 16.42
CA HIS A 267 -2.64 25.18 16.36
C HIS A 267 -3.69 25.79 17.32
N GLU A 268 -3.31 26.89 17.98
CA GLU A 268 -4.05 27.54 19.08
C GLU A 268 -5.56 27.75 18.81
N LYS A 269 -6.37 27.49 19.86
CA LYS A 269 -7.81 27.81 20.00
C LYS A 269 -8.81 27.10 19.07
N SER A 270 -8.43 25.98 18.45
CA SER A 270 -9.37 25.06 17.80
C SER A 270 -9.60 23.83 18.68
N MET A 271 -10.85 23.48 19.01
CA MET A 271 -11.14 22.13 19.52
C MET A 271 -10.74 21.14 18.42
N ALA A 272 -9.72 20.33 18.67
CA ALA A 272 -9.37 19.24 17.76
C ALA A 272 -10.28 18.05 18.05
N VAL A 273 -11.08 17.67 17.07
CA VAL A 273 -11.84 16.42 17.13
C VAL A 273 -10.96 15.35 16.52
N ILE A 274 -10.70 14.29 17.29
CA ILE A 274 -10.03 13.09 16.80
C ILE A 274 -10.97 11.90 16.92
N GLU A 275 -10.84 10.95 16.01
CA GLU A 275 -11.58 9.69 16.04
C GLU A 275 -10.60 8.53 16.21
N VAL A 276 -10.88 7.67 17.18
CA VAL A 276 -10.13 6.42 17.38
C VAL A 276 -10.93 5.28 16.76
N LYS A 277 -10.40 4.69 15.68
CA LYS A 277 -10.99 3.50 15.05
C LYS A 277 -10.28 2.23 15.53
N SER A 278 -11.04 1.38 16.21
CA SER A 278 -10.60 0.08 16.74
C SER A 278 -11.16 -1.10 15.96
N GLU A 279 -12.18 -0.90 15.12
CA GLU A 279 -12.83 -1.94 14.33
C GLU A 279 -12.47 -1.80 12.86
N VAL A 280 -11.20 -2.05 12.54
CA VAL A 280 -10.67 -1.90 11.18
C VAL A 280 -9.76 -3.05 10.80
N ILE A 281 -9.84 -3.48 9.54
CA ILE A 281 -8.98 -4.50 8.95
C ILE A 281 -8.06 -3.82 7.94
N SER A 282 -6.76 -4.13 8.01
CA SER A 282 -5.81 -3.65 7.00
C SER A 282 -5.99 -4.40 5.68
N SER A 283 -6.02 -3.65 4.58
CA SER A 283 -6.08 -4.22 3.23
C SER A 283 -4.71 -4.65 2.69
N GLY A 284 -3.62 -4.07 3.21
CA GLY A 284 -2.30 -4.16 2.58
C GLY A 284 -2.21 -3.43 1.22
N ILE A 285 -3.14 -2.52 0.92
CA ILE A 285 -3.15 -1.73 -0.31
C ILE A 285 -2.93 -0.26 0.00
N PHE A 286 -1.99 0.35 -0.72
CA PHE A 286 -1.58 1.72 -0.54
C PHE A 286 -1.54 2.44 -1.88
N ILE A 287 -2.16 3.62 -1.95
CA ILE A 287 -2.00 4.53 -3.10
C ILE A 287 -0.95 5.56 -2.70
N CYS A 288 0.11 5.65 -3.51
CA CYS A 288 1.36 6.28 -3.15
C CYS A 288 1.67 7.41 -4.13
N GLY A 289 2.10 8.56 -3.61
CA GLY A 289 2.78 9.57 -4.38
C GLY A 289 4.13 9.07 -4.88
N SER A 290 4.61 9.63 -5.98
CA SER A 290 5.90 9.28 -6.60
C SER A 290 7.10 9.38 -5.65
N GLU A 291 7.01 10.20 -4.61
CA GLU A 291 8.10 10.45 -3.65
C GLU A 291 8.27 9.32 -2.63
N LEU A 292 7.30 8.40 -2.49
CA LEU A 292 7.39 7.34 -1.47
C LEU A 292 8.63 6.46 -1.65
N LEU A 293 9.01 6.15 -2.89
CA LEU A 293 10.22 5.37 -3.17
C LEU A 293 11.50 6.12 -2.79
N VAL A 294 11.52 7.44 -2.95
CA VAL A 294 12.63 8.30 -2.51
C VAL A 294 12.75 8.27 -0.98
N GLU A 295 11.63 8.31 -0.27
CA GLU A 295 11.60 8.19 1.20
C GLU A 295 12.22 6.87 1.67
N PHE A 296 11.95 5.74 0.98
CA PHE A 296 12.57 4.45 1.30
C PHE A 296 14.07 4.42 1.00
N ARG A 297 14.52 5.10 -0.06
CA ARG A 297 15.94 5.24 -0.40
C ARG A 297 16.70 6.07 0.64
N GLU A 298 16.09 7.13 1.14
CA GLU A 298 16.71 8.06 2.10
C GLU A 298 16.64 7.56 3.54
N ASN A 299 15.58 6.82 3.90
CA ASN A 299 15.37 6.25 5.23
C ASN A 299 15.53 4.71 5.16
N PHE A 300 16.76 4.24 5.40
CA PHE A 300 17.15 2.84 5.21
C PHE A 300 16.69 1.89 6.33
N ASP A 301 16.12 2.43 7.40
CA ASP A 301 15.67 1.74 8.61
C ASP A 301 14.27 1.13 8.46
N TYR A 302 13.46 1.59 7.51
CA TYR A 302 12.13 1.04 7.28
C TYR A 302 12.17 -0.28 6.48
N ALA A 303 11.74 -1.37 7.12
CA ALA A 303 11.64 -2.68 6.47
C ALA A 303 10.31 -2.84 5.71
N GLU A 304 9.22 -2.29 6.25
CA GLU A 304 7.88 -2.36 5.66
C GLU A 304 7.22 -0.98 5.55
N ILE A 305 6.20 -0.86 4.70
CA ILE A 305 5.41 0.39 4.55
C ILE A 305 4.74 0.80 5.87
N VAL A 306 4.30 -0.18 6.65
CA VAL A 306 3.68 0.09 7.95
C VAL A 306 4.70 0.64 8.96
N ASP A 307 5.97 0.23 8.87
CA ASP A 307 7.03 0.79 9.70
C ASP A 307 7.29 2.26 9.35
N TYR A 308 7.31 2.57 8.05
CA TYR A 308 7.39 3.95 7.55
C TYR A 308 6.23 4.82 8.07
N ILE A 309 4.99 4.33 7.94
CA ILE A 309 3.80 5.05 8.43
C ILE A 309 3.93 5.34 9.93
N ARG A 310 4.27 4.32 10.73
CA ARG A 310 4.40 4.46 12.18
C ARG A 310 5.53 5.42 12.55
N GLY A 311 6.71 5.24 11.97
CA GLY A 311 7.88 6.07 12.26
C GLY A 311 7.64 7.55 11.98
N LYS A 312 7.02 7.88 10.83
CA LYS A 312 6.72 9.27 10.45
C LYS A 312 5.61 9.92 11.28
N LEU A 313 4.62 9.15 11.72
CA LEU A 313 3.57 9.66 12.60
C LEU A 313 4.07 9.81 14.04
N ASP A 314 4.98 8.93 14.49
CA ASP A 314 5.54 8.96 15.85
C ASP A 314 6.60 10.06 16.02
N SER A 315 7.33 10.42 14.96
CA SER A 315 8.34 11.49 15.01
C SER A 315 7.74 12.90 15.09
N GLY A 316 6.44 13.08 14.81
CA GLY A 316 5.80 14.38 14.69
C GLY A 316 6.14 15.14 13.39
N ASP A 317 6.97 14.57 12.52
CA ASP A 317 7.39 15.21 11.26
C ASP A 317 6.21 15.47 10.32
N ALA A 318 5.17 14.62 10.39
CA ALA A 318 3.99 14.70 9.55
C ALA A 318 3.13 15.97 9.75
N GLU A 319 3.34 16.75 10.82
CA GLU A 319 2.40 17.80 11.22
C GLU A 319 2.72 19.21 10.70
N LEU A 320 3.98 19.59 10.61
CA LEU A 320 4.35 20.99 10.31
C LEU A 320 4.77 21.19 8.85
N LEU A 321 5.53 20.24 8.28
CA LEU A 321 6.06 20.32 6.90
C LEU A 321 6.18 18.95 6.20
N GLY A 322 5.85 17.86 6.88
CA GLY A 322 6.08 16.50 6.38
C GLY A 322 4.98 15.93 5.51
N ASN A 323 5.29 14.75 4.97
CA ASN A 323 4.39 13.95 4.17
C ASN A 323 3.17 13.50 4.99
N LYS A 324 1.98 13.89 4.55
CA LYS A 324 0.69 13.51 5.12
C LYS A 324 0.21 12.19 4.57
N MET A 325 -0.46 11.44 5.45
CA MET A 325 -1.02 10.12 5.15
C MET A 325 -2.50 10.12 5.51
N TYR A 326 -3.31 9.45 4.70
CA TYR A 326 -4.76 9.47 4.84
C TYR A 326 -5.32 8.05 4.82
N ALA A 327 -6.45 7.86 5.48
CA ALA A 327 -7.19 6.61 5.48
C ALA A 327 -8.36 6.67 4.48
N TYR A 328 -8.57 5.57 3.76
CA TYR A 328 -9.79 5.32 3.02
C TYR A 328 -10.47 4.08 3.58
N PHE A 329 -11.69 4.23 4.08
CA PHE A 329 -12.46 3.14 4.66
C PHE A 329 -13.46 2.60 3.63
N THR A 330 -13.37 1.30 3.38
CA THR A 330 -14.39 0.54 2.65
C THR A 330 -15.43 0.05 3.64
N HIS A 331 -16.69 0.02 3.21
CA HIS A 331 -17.80 -0.49 4.02
C HIS A 331 -18.47 -1.64 3.28
N THR A 332 -18.95 -2.63 4.03
CA THR A 332 -19.81 -3.71 3.51
C THR A 332 -21.21 -3.14 3.21
N SER A 333 -21.32 -2.28 2.20
CA SER A 333 -22.60 -1.92 1.60
C SER A 333 -22.91 -2.86 0.43
N LYS A 334 -24.17 -2.91 -0.02
CA LYS A 334 -24.75 -3.88 -0.98
C LYS A 334 -24.03 -4.01 -2.35
N ASN A 335 -22.92 -3.31 -2.59
CA ASN A 335 -22.21 -3.22 -3.87
C ASN A 335 -20.99 -4.16 -4.04
N SER A 336 -20.85 -5.25 -3.28
CA SER A 336 -19.89 -6.33 -3.54
C SER A 336 -18.38 -5.99 -3.46
N GLU A 337 -18.03 -4.79 -2.99
CA GLU A 337 -16.64 -4.43 -2.72
C GLU A 337 -16.17 -5.14 -1.44
N ALA A 338 -15.16 -5.98 -1.57
CA ALA A 338 -14.55 -6.71 -0.47
C ALA A 338 -13.04 -6.47 -0.50
N VAL A 339 -12.46 -6.28 0.68
CA VAL A 339 -11.01 -6.17 0.84
C VAL A 339 -10.57 -6.75 2.17
N THR A 340 -9.49 -7.53 2.14
CA THR A 340 -8.86 -8.10 3.32
C THR A 340 -7.38 -8.38 3.04
N CYS A 341 -6.61 -8.70 4.07
CA CYS A 341 -5.22 -9.10 3.94
C CYS A 341 -4.94 -10.35 4.77
N VAL A 342 -4.43 -11.37 4.10
CA VAL A 342 -3.94 -12.59 4.73
C VAL A 342 -2.59 -12.29 5.38
N SER A 343 -2.52 -12.41 6.70
CA SER A 343 -1.28 -12.24 7.48
C SER A 343 -1.07 -13.35 8.53
N SER A 344 -2.07 -14.22 8.68
CA SER A 344 -2.14 -15.28 9.69
C SER A 344 -3.06 -16.41 9.22
N ILE A 345 -2.98 -17.56 9.88
CA ILE A 345 -3.91 -18.69 9.64
C ILE A 345 -5.37 -18.24 9.80
N ASP A 346 -5.68 -17.48 10.86
CA ASP A 346 -7.04 -17.00 11.10
C ASP A 346 -7.55 -16.11 9.97
N SER A 347 -6.72 -15.18 9.49
CA SER A 347 -7.09 -14.32 8.35
C SER A 347 -7.25 -15.11 7.05
N TYR A 348 -6.45 -16.17 6.86
CA TYR A 348 -6.57 -17.05 5.69
C TYR A 348 -7.90 -17.84 5.73
N VAL A 349 -8.22 -18.44 6.87
CA VAL A 349 -9.49 -19.16 7.08
C VAL A 349 -10.69 -18.20 6.95
N ASN A 350 -10.58 -16.98 7.46
CA ASN A 350 -11.63 -15.98 7.31
C ASN A 350 -11.80 -15.51 5.87
N ALA A 351 -10.73 -15.41 5.09
CA ALA A 351 -10.82 -15.05 3.68
C ALA A 351 -11.40 -16.17 2.79
N LEU A 352 -11.41 -17.42 3.27
CA LEU A 352 -12.05 -18.55 2.58
C LEU A 352 -13.56 -18.64 2.80
N ARG A 353 -14.08 -17.99 3.84
CA ARG A 353 -15.52 -17.92 4.15
C ARG A 353 -16.16 -16.80 3.36
#